data_AF-A0A843BRL3-F1
#
_entry.id   AF-A0A843BRL3-F1
#
_cell.length_a   1.000
_cell.length_b   1.000
_cell.length_c   1.000
_cell.angle_alpha   90.00
_cell.angle_beta   90.00
_cell.angle_gamma   90.00
#
_symmetry.space_group_name_H-M   'P 1'
#
loop_
_entity.id
_entity.type
_entity.pdbx_description
1 polymer ?
#
loop_
_entity_poly.entity_id
_entity_poly.type
_entity_poly.pdbx_seq_one_letter_code
_entity_poly.pdbx_strand_id
1 'polypeptide(L)' 'MTKCPTCKLSMESHSTSELMECCMKQVGDEFTEEQEGICPNCKHDIKQHSDKELAECTIEYLKSGI' A
#
# COMPACT_ATOMS: atom_id res chain seq x y z
N MET A 1 -8.78 -13.91 -19.57
CA MET A 1 -7.60 -14.23 -18.73
C MET A 1 -6.86 -12.95 -18.40
N THR A 2 -6.77 -12.62 -17.12
CA THR A 2 -6.02 -11.46 -16.62
C THR A 2 -4.54 -11.81 -16.51
N LYS A 3 -3.66 -10.96 -17.03
CA LYS A 3 -2.20 -11.17 -16.96
C LYS A 3 -1.61 -10.43 -15.77
N CYS A 4 -0.64 -11.05 -15.09
CA CYS A 4 0.14 -10.41 -14.05
C CYS A 4 0.91 -9.20 -14.61
N PRO A 5 0.78 -8.00 -14.02
CA PRO A 5 1.48 -6.81 -14.50
C PRO A 5 3.01 -6.96 -14.42
N THR A 6 3.51 -7.72 -13.44
CA THR A 6 4.95 -7.94 -13.18
C THR A 6 5.59 -8.89 -14.20
N CYS A 7 5.08 -10.12 -14.29
CA CYS A 7 5.75 -11.21 -15.04
C CYS A 7 5.04 -11.57 -16.35
N LYS A 8 3.88 -10.96 -16.64
CA LYS A 8 3.04 -11.16 -17.84
C LYS A 8 2.43 -12.56 -18.02
N LEU A 9 2.64 -13.47 -17.06
CA LEU A 9 1.96 -14.77 -16.98
C LEU A 9 0.49 -14.61 -16.57
N SER A 10 -0.30 -15.68 -16.70
CA SER A 10 -1.70 -15.67 -16.23
C SER A 10 -1.75 -15.47 -14.72
N MET A 11 -2.65 -14.63 -14.22
CA MET A 11 -2.85 -14.49 -12.77
C MET A 11 -3.22 -15.82 -12.10
N GLU A 12 -3.94 -16.68 -12.82
CA GLU A 12 -4.38 -18.00 -12.37
C GLU A 12 -3.25 -19.04 -12.31
N SER A 13 -2.09 -18.76 -12.91
CA SER A 13 -0.96 -19.71 -12.95
C SER A 13 0.03 -19.54 -11.80
N HIS A 14 -0.22 -18.63 -10.87
CA HIS A 14 0.67 -18.39 -9.73
C HIS A 14 0.19 -19.18 -8.52
N SER A 15 1.13 -19.68 -7.73
CA SER A 15 0.91 -19.98 -6.31
C SER A 15 0.74 -18.68 -5.50
N THR A 16 0.21 -18.79 -4.28
CA THR A 16 0.07 -17.64 -3.37
C THR A 16 1.39 -16.91 -3.13
N SER A 17 2.50 -17.65 -2.97
CA SER A 17 3.84 -17.07 -2.78
C SER A 17 4.33 -16.32 -4.02
N GLU A 18 4.12 -16.87 -5.21
CA GLU A 18 4.54 -16.21 -6.46
C GLU A 18 3.71 -14.95 -6.75
N LEU A 19 2.42 -14.94 -6.38
CA LEU A 19 1.60 -13.72 -6.43
C LEU A 19 2.15 -12.66 -5.48
N MET A 20 2.46 -13.05 -4.25
CA MET A 20 2.96 -12.13 -3.23
C MET A 20 4.30 -11.50 -3.65
N GLU A 21 5.21 -12.28 -4.23
CA GLU A 21 6.47 -11.78 -4.80
C GLU A 21 6.23 -10.83 -5.98
N CYS A 22 5.31 -11.16 -6.90
CA CYS A 22 4.95 -10.29 -8.00
C CYS A 22 4.34 -8.98 -7.54
N CYS A 23 3.53 -9.00 -6.48
CA CYS A 23 2.96 -7.81 -5.85
C CYS A 23 4.06 -6.94 -5.24
N MET A 24 4.95 -7.51 -4.44
CA MET A 24 6.06 -6.75 -3.84
C MET A 24 6.94 -6.07 -4.91
N LYS A 25 7.26 -6.77 -5.99
CA LYS A 25 8.00 -6.20 -7.13
C LYS A 25 7.30 -5.03 -7.83
N GLN A 26 5.96 -4.97 -7.81
CA GLN A 26 5.20 -3.82 -8.36
C GLN A 26 5.20 -2.63 -7.43
N VAL A 27 5.20 -2.86 -6.12
CA VAL A 27 5.32 -1.79 -5.12
C VAL A 27 6.76 -1.24 -5.10
N GLY A 28 7.74 -2.04 -5.53
CA GLY A 28 9.15 -1.67 -5.67
C GLY A 28 9.96 -1.93 -4.39
N ASP A 29 11.29 -1.99 -4.51
CA ASP A 29 12.23 -2.13 -3.37
C ASP A 29 12.19 -0.93 -2.42
N GLU A 30 11.50 0.14 -2.80
CA GLU A 30 11.30 1.31 -1.96
C GLU A 30 10.40 0.99 -0.77
N PHE A 31 9.47 0.03 -0.85
CA PHE A 31 8.58 -0.34 0.26
C PHE A 31 9.30 -1.18 1.31
N THR A 32 10.27 -0.58 1.99
CA THR A 32 10.82 -1.10 3.23
C THR A 32 9.81 -0.85 4.35
N GLU A 33 9.72 -1.73 5.36
CA GLU A 33 8.90 -1.51 6.57
C GLU A 33 9.27 -0.21 7.34
N GLU A 34 10.39 0.40 6.92
CA GLU A 34 10.98 1.65 7.41
C GLU A 34 10.63 2.88 6.56
N GLN A 35 9.87 2.76 5.46
CA GLN A 35 9.25 3.92 4.84
C GLN A 35 8.21 4.49 5.80
N GLU A 36 8.66 5.43 6.62
CA GLU A 36 7.83 6.25 7.48
C GLU A 36 6.90 7.05 6.60
N GLY A 37 5.70 6.50 6.36
CA GLY A 37 4.66 7.23 5.68
C GLY A 37 4.27 8.45 6.52
N ILE A 38 4.24 9.62 5.91
CA ILE A 38 3.70 10.83 6.53
C ILE A 38 2.21 10.88 6.28
N CYS A 39 1.42 11.09 7.33
CA CYS A 39 -0.03 11.21 7.22
C CYS A 39 -0.38 12.40 6.31
N PRO A 40 -1.07 12.19 5.19
CA PRO A 40 -1.32 13.25 4.22
C PRO A 40 -2.27 14.33 4.77
N ASN A 41 -3.04 14.00 5.82
CA ASN A 41 -3.91 14.95 6.54
C ASN A 41 -3.12 15.83 7.53
N CYS A 42 -2.51 15.22 8.55
CA CYS A 42 -1.95 15.96 9.70
C CYS A 42 -0.42 16.16 9.64
N LYS A 43 0.26 15.56 8.66
CA LYS A 43 1.72 15.61 8.43
C LYS A 43 2.61 15.02 9.53
N HIS A 44 2.04 14.32 10.50
CA HIS A 44 2.80 13.48 11.44
C HIS A 44 3.15 12.11 10.82
N ASP A 45 4.13 11.41 11.39
CA ASP A 45 4.42 10.04 11.02
C ASP A 45 3.19 9.15 11.22
N ILE A 46 2.88 8.30 10.24
CA ILE A 46 1.74 7.37 10.32
C ILE A 46 1.88 6.45 11.55
N LYS A 47 3.11 6.05 11.93
CA LYS A 47 3.39 5.22 13.11
C LYS A 47 3.03 5.90 14.44
N GLN A 48 2.87 7.23 14.47
CA GLN A 48 2.48 7.96 15.67
C GLN A 48 0.96 7.96 15.91
N HIS A 49 0.16 7.43 14.98
CA HIS A 49 -1.28 7.35 15.13
C HIS A 49 -1.68 6.11 15.93
N SER A 50 -2.60 6.28 16.87
CA SER A 50 -3.49 5.20 17.29
C SER A 50 -4.47 4.84 16.17
N ASP A 51 -5.08 3.65 16.23
CA ASP A 51 -6.11 3.22 15.27
C ASP A 51 -7.24 4.25 15.12
N LYS A 52 -7.62 4.89 16.23
CA LYS A 52 -8.64 5.95 16.24
C LYS A 52 -8.17 7.19 15.47
N GLU A 53 -6.98 7.69 15.77
CA GLU A 53 -6.44 8.88 15.09
C GLU A 53 -6.22 8.63 13.60
N LEU A 54 -5.83 7.41 13.23
CA LEU A 54 -5.69 7.01 11.83
C LEU A 54 -7.03 7.05 11.09
N ALA A 55 -8.09 6.54 11.72
CA ALA A 55 -9.45 6.62 11.16
C ALA A 55 -9.94 8.06 11.01
N GLU A 56 -9.73 8.90 12.02
CA GLU A 56 -10.11 10.33 11.99
C GLU A 56 -9.36 11.09 10.90
N CYS A 57 -8.04 10.91 10.80
CA CYS A 57 -7.23 11.54 9.74
C CYS A 57 -7.62 11.06 8.34
N THR A 58 -7.99 9.79 8.20
CA THR A 58 -8.46 9.24 6.91
C THR A 58 -9.78 9.89 6.49
N ILE A 59 -10.72 10.03 7.42
CA ILE A 59 -12.02 10.67 7.14
C ILE A 59 -11.82 12.13 6.71
N GLU A 60 -10.98 12.88 7.43
CA GLU A 60 -10.69 14.28 7.10
C GLU A 60 -9.97 14.43 5.76
N TYR A 61 -9.01 13.55 5.46
CA TYR A 61 -8.35 13.51 4.15
C TYR A 61 -9.37 13.31 3.01
N LEU A 62 -10.26 12.32 3.13
CA LEU A 62 -11.27 12.04 2.11
C LEU A 62 -12.27 13.19 1.91
N LYS A 63 -12.59 13.94 2.97
CA LYS A 63 -13.42 15.14 2.88
C LYS A 63 -12.73 16.31 2.18
N SER A 64 -11.40 16.37 2.24
CA SER A 64 -10.63 17.48 1.67
C SER A 64 -10.69 17.55 0.13
N GLY A 65 -11.07 16.46 -0.53
CA GLY A 65 -11.21 16.41 -2.00
C GLY A 65 -9.91 16.56 -2.77
N ILE A 66 -8.76 16.35 -2.10
CA ILE A 66 -7.42 16.25 -2.70
C ILE A 66 -7.26 14.89 -3.39
#